data_AF-M1Q980-F1
#
_entry.id   AF-M1Q980-F1
#
_cell.length_a   1.000
_cell.length_b   1.000
_cell.length_c   1.000
_cell.angle_alpha   90.00
_cell.angle_beta   90.00
_cell.angle_gamma   90.00
#
_symmetry.space_group_name_H-M   'P 1'
#
loop_
_entity.id
_entity.type
_entity.pdbx_description
1 polymer ?
#
loop_
_entity_poly.entity_id
_entity_poly.type
_entity_poly.pdbx_seq_one_letter_code
_entity_poly.pdbx_strand_id
1 'polypeptide(L)'
;MINNKYQFFIFLYMNEQNYPEFTGLELSPRKVDYLKFIFEKRGTVKTTEISSCLQVDPSTTSKTLNELATAGYLNHVPYRGVDLTDMGKAYAEFLVRRHRILSLLFTHYGLSTEEACAEVSRFPGIR
;
A
#
# COMPACT_ATOMS: atom_id res chain seq x y z
N MET A 1 9.86 -22.34 21.89
CA MET A 1 10.94 -21.82 21.02
C MET A 1 10.43 -21.79 19.59
N ILE A 2 9.98 -20.64 19.11
CA ILE A 2 9.49 -20.49 17.72
C ILE A 2 10.72 -20.45 16.79
N ASN A 3 10.65 -21.21 15.71
CA ASN A 3 11.78 -21.63 14.87
C ASN A 3 12.38 -20.45 14.07
N ASN A 4 13.62 -20.05 14.39
CA ASN A 4 14.36 -18.90 13.84
C ASN A 4 14.71 -19.03 12.33
N LYS A 5 14.49 -20.20 11.71
CA LYS A 5 14.81 -20.43 10.30
C LYS A 5 13.94 -19.61 9.32
N TYR A 6 12.69 -19.34 9.68
CA TYR A 6 11.75 -18.61 8.81
C TYR A 6 11.85 -17.09 8.97
N GLN A 7 12.28 -16.62 10.14
CA GLN A 7 12.51 -15.20 10.38
C GLN A 7 13.67 -14.69 9.52
N PHE A 8 14.70 -15.52 9.32
CA PHE A 8 15.81 -15.26 8.40
C PHE A 8 15.37 -15.30 6.93
N PHE A 9 14.48 -16.22 6.53
CA PHE A 9 13.96 -16.29 5.16
C PHE A 9 13.03 -15.12 4.82
N ILE A 10 12.14 -14.70 5.73
CA ILE A 10 11.31 -13.51 5.58
C ILE A 10 12.19 -12.27 5.52
N PHE A 11 13.21 -12.18 6.39
CA PHE A 11 14.19 -11.10 6.38
C PHE A 11 14.96 -11.04 5.05
N LEU A 12 15.45 -12.16 4.51
CA LEU A 12 16.12 -12.20 3.20
C LEU A 12 15.16 -11.85 2.04
N TYR A 13 13.93 -12.37 2.03
CA TYR A 13 12.94 -12.05 0.99
C TYR A 13 12.42 -10.61 1.03
N MET A 14 12.44 -9.98 2.21
CA MET A 14 12.08 -8.58 2.40
C MET A 14 13.25 -7.62 2.20
N ASN A 15 14.50 -8.08 2.30
CA ASN A 15 15.67 -7.21 2.43
C ASN A 15 16.74 -7.38 1.33
N GLU A 16 16.62 -8.31 0.40
CA GLU A 16 17.64 -8.45 -0.67
C GLU A 16 17.30 -7.82 -2.02
N GLN A 17 16.11 -7.25 -2.25
CA GLN A 17 15.86 -6.51 -3.49
C GLN A 17 14.96 -5.27 -3.29
N ASN A 18 15.61 -4.10 -3.18
CA ASN A 18 15.22 -2.82 -3.76
C ASN A 18 14.40 -1.73 -3.01
N TYR A 19 14.22 -1.76 -1.68
CA TYR A 19 13.61 -0.60 -0.97
C TYR A 19 14.20 -0.33 0.44
N PRO A 20 15.50 0.02 0.57
CA PRO A 20 16.11 0.31 1.88
C PRO A 20 15.51 1.53 2.60
N GLU A 21 14.62 2.29 1.95
CA GLU A 21 14.04 3.54 2.46
C GLU A 21 12.63 3.40 3.06
N PHE A 22 11.97 2.24 2.90
CA PHE A 22 10.57 2.07 3.30
C PHE A 22 10.39 1.06 4.43
N THR A 23 9.82 1.53 5.54
CA THR A 23 9.43 0.72 6.70
C THR A 23 8.01 0.16 6.56
N GLY A 24 7.17 0.80 5.74
CA GLY A 24 5.75 0.52 5.58
C GLY A 24 4.86 1.29 6.56
N LEU A 25 5.44 2.17 7.38
CA LEU A 25 4.72 2.94 8.40
C LEU A 25 4.73 4.46 8.13
N GLU A 26 5.23 4.86 6.97
CA GLU A 26 5.35 6.27 6.55
C GLU A 26 3.97 6.93 6.37
N LEU A 27 2.97 6.14 6.01
CA LEU A 27 1.60 6.58 5.78
C LEU A 27 0.63 5.87 6.72
N SER A 28 -0.41 6.59 7.14
CA SER A 28 -1.52 5.98 7.86
C SER A 28 -2.24 4.94 6.98
N PRO A 29 -2.94 3.94 7.57
CA PRO A 29 -3.65 2.92 6.78
C PRO A 29 -4.59 3.53 5.74
N ARG A 30 -5.30 4.61 6.10
CA ARG A 30 -6.20 5.30 5.18
C ARG A 30 -5.48 5.94 3.99
N LYS A 31 -4.27 6.45 4.18
CA LYS A 31 -3.45 7.03 3.09
C LYS A 31 -2.87 5.94 2.19
N VAL A 32 -2.60 4.76 2.74
CA VAL A 32 -2.17 3.58 1.96
C VAL A 32 -3.28 3.13 1.00
N ASP A 33 -4.54 3.11 1.46
CA ASP A 33 -5.69 2.74 0.61
C ASP A 33 -5.76 3.60 -0.67
N TYR A 34 -5.50 4.91 -0.54
CA TYR A 34 -5.46 5.84 -1.67
C TYR A 34 -4.33 5.50 -2.64
N LEU A 35 -3.14 5.25 -2.11
CA LEU A 35 -1.95 4.97 -2.90
C LEU A 35 -2.09 3.67 -3.69
N LYS A 36 -2.61 2.62 -3.05
CA LYS A 36 -2.90 1.32 -3.69
C LYS A 36 -3.96 1.45 -4.77
N PHE A 37 -5.06 2.17 -4.49
CA PHE A 37 -6.11 2.38 -5.47
C PHE A 37 -5.60 3.08 -6.74
N ILE A 38 -4.79 4.14 -6.59
CA ILE A 38 -4.19 4.85 -7.73
C ILE A 38 -3.20 3.93 -8.47
N PHE A 39 -2.42 3.14 -7.73
CA PHE A 39 -1.48 2.18 -8.31
C PHE A 39 -2.17 1.13 -9.19
N GLU A 40 -3.28 0.56 -8.72
CA GLU A 40 -4.07 -0.44 -9.44
C GLU A 40 -4.67 0.07 -10.75
N LYS A 41 -5.03 1.35 -10.81
CA LYS A 41 -5.62 1.97 -12.00
C LYS A 41 -4.63 2.21 -13.14
N ARG A 42 -3.31 2.14 -12.87
CA ARG A 42 -2.23 2.28 -13.86
C ARG A 42 -2.34 3.53 -14.75
N GLY A 43 -2.73 4.67 -14.17
CA GLY A 43 -2.87 5.93 -14.89
C GLY A 43 -3.41 7.06 -14.00
N THR A 44 -3.71 8.20 -14.61
CA THR A 44 -4.29 9.34 -13.90
C THR A 44 -5.72 9.05 -13.46
N VAL A 45 -6.01 9.25 -12.18
CA VAL A 45 -7.31 8.96 -11.56
C VAL A 45 -7.99 10.25 -11.12
N LYS A 46 -9.30 10.37 -11.35
CA LYS A 46 -10.07 11.54 -10.91
C LYS A 46 -10.40 11.45 -9.44
N THR A 47 -10.41 12.59 -8.73
CA THR A 47 -10.82 12.69 -7.32
C THR A 47 -12.19 12.07 -7.07
N THR A 48 -13.15 12.26 -7.98
CA THR A 48 -14.50 11.71 -7.87
C THR A 48 -14.51 10.18 -7.91
N GLU A 49 -13.66 9.58 -8.75
CA GLU A 49 -13.52 8.12 -8.82
C GLU A 49 -12.95 7.55 -7.52
N ILE A 50 -11.94 8.23 -6.96
CA ILE A 50 -11.33 7.86 -5.67
C ILE A 50 -12.36 7.96 -4.55
N SER A 51 -13.09 9.09 -4.46
CA SER A 51 -14.10 9.30 -3.42
C SER A 51 -15.21 8.25 -3.47
N SER A 52 -15.67 7.90 -4.68
CA SER A 52 -16.72 6.90 -4.87
C SER A 52 -16.23 5.49 -4.53
N CYS A 53 -15.02 5.12 -4.96
CA CYS A 53 -14.50 3.78 -4.72
C CYS A 53 -14.15 3.55 -3.26
N LEU A 54 -13.51 4.52 -2.61
CA LEU A 54 -13.11 4.42 -1.20
C LEU A 54 -14.23 4.78 -0.24
N GLN A 55 -15.40 5.17 -0.74
CA GLN A 55 -16.57 5.60 0.05
C GLN A 55 -16.22 6.71 1.06
N VAL A 56 -15.42 7.68 0.60
CA VAL A 56 -15.00 8.85 1.39
C VAL A 56 -15.57 10.09 0.74
N ASP A 57 -15.99 11.09 1.52
CA ASP A 57 -16.53 12.31 0.95
C ASP A 57 -15.49 13.06 0.08
N PRO A 58 -15.92 13.82 -0.95
CA PRO A 58 -14.99 14.50 -1.86
C PRO A 58 -14.05 15.52 -1.21
N SER A 59 -14.48 16.16 -0.11
CA SER A 59 -13.67 17.15 0.61
C SER A 59 -12.52 16.48 1.38
N THR A 60 -12.80 15.38 2.08
CA THR A 60 -11.77 14.55 2.74
C THR A 60 -10.84 13.92 1.71
N THR A 61 -11.37 13.47 0.58
CA THR A 61 -10.58 12.91 -0.52
C THR A 61 -9.59 13.95 -1.05
N SER A 62 -10.06 15.15 -1.38
CA SER A 62 -9.22 16.26 -1.87
C SER A 62 -8.14 16.65 -0.86
N LYS A 63 -8.49 16.74 0.42
CA LYS A 63 -7.52 17.01 1.50
C LYS A 63 -6.43 15.94 1.55
N THR A 64 -6.81 14.67 1.54
CA THR A 64 -5.88 13.54 1.64
C THR A 64 -4.95 13.47 0.42
N LEU A 65 -5.47 13.75 -0.79
CA LEU A 65 -4.66 13.81 -2.01
C LEU A 65 -3.64 14.94 -1.97
N ASN A 66 -4.01 16.12 -1.44
CA ASN A 66 -3.07 17.23 -1.27
C ASN A 66 -1.97 16.90 -0.24
N GLU A 67 -2.33 16.24 0.87
CA GLU A 67 -1.34 15.79 1.85
C GLU A 67 -0.35 14.78 1.25
N LEU A 68 -0.84 13.83 0.45
CA LEU A 68 -0.01 12.83 -0.23
C LEU A 68 0.89 13.45 -1.32
N ALA A 69 0.37 14.42 -2.08
CA ALA A 69 1.15 15.17 -3.05
C ALA A 69 2.24 16.01 -2.37
N THR A 70 1.90 16.68 -1.27
CA THR A 70 2.87 17.45 -0.46
C THR A 70 3.97 16.56 0.12
N ALA A 71 3.62 15.34 0.51
CA ALA A 71 4.58 14.34 0.98
C ALA A 71 5.37 13.65 -0.16
N GLY A 72 5.16 14.03 -1.42
CA GLY A 72 5.94 13.56 -2.56
C GLY A 72 5.47 12.25 -3.19
N TYR A 73 4.33 11.68 -2.77
CA TYR A 73 3.83 10.39 -3.28
C TYR A 73 2.98 10.53 -4.55
N LEU A 74 2.39 11.70 -4.81
CA LEU A 74 1.48 11.94 -5.93
C LEU A 74 1.85 13.18 -6.74
N ASN A 75 1.69 13.12 -8.06
CA ASN A 75 1.52 14.33 -8.84
C ASN A 75 0.02 14.65 -8.89
N HIS A 76 -0.36 15.80 -8.33
CA HIS A 76 -1.73 16.28 -8.38
C HIS A 76 -1.82 17.49 -9.30
N VAL A 77 -2.60 17.36 -10.38
CA VAL A 77 -2.89 18.45 -11.29
C VAL A 77 -4.38 18.78 -11.20
N PRO A 78 -4.74 20.01 -10.77
CA PRO A 78 -6.14 20.44 -10.68
C PRO A 78 -6.91 20.12 -11.96
N TYR A 79 -8.14 19.61 -11.82
CA TYR A 79 -9.05 19.22 -12.90
C TYR A 79 -8.59 18.09 -13.82
N ARG A 80 -7.33 17.64 -13.73
CA ARG A 80 -6.76 16.56 -14.53
C ARG A 80 -6.75 15.23 -13.80
N GLY A 81 -6.62 15.28 -12.47
CA GLY A 81 -6.59 14.12 -11.58
C GLY A 81 -5.24 13.95 -10.89
N VAL A 82 -5.02 12.76 -10.35
CA VAL A 82 -3.79 12.39 -9.62
C VAL A 82 -3.14 11.17 -10.25
N ASP A 83 -1.82 11.15 -10.27
CA ASP A 83 -1.04 9.94 -10.53
C ASP A 83 0.08 9.80 -9.49
N LEU A 84 0.75 8.64 -9.49
CA LEU A 84 1.87 8.39 -8.59
C LEU A 84 3.15 9.02 -9.14
N THR A 85 3.90 9.66 -8.25
CA THR A 85 5.33 9.93 -8.49
C THR A 85 6.10 8.62 -8.54
N ASP A 86 7.38 8.66 -8.92
CA ASP A 86 8.21 7.45 -8.89
C ASP A 86 8.43 6.93 -7.47
N MET A 87 8.54 7.83 -6.48
CA MET A 87 8.52 7.47 -5.05
C MET A 87 7.20 6.82 -4.65
N GLY A 88 6.07 7.37 -5.09
CA GLY A 88 4.74 6.81 -4.85
C GLY A 88 4.55 5.42 -5.41
N LYS A 89 5.02 5.19 -6.64
CA LYS A 89 5.02 3.86 -7.28
C LYS A 89 5.86 2.87 -6.50
N ALA A 90 7.10 3.26 -6.17
CA ALA A 90 8.02 2.41 -5.41
C ALA A 90 7.41 2.00 -4.05
N TYR A 91 6.81 2.95 -3.33
CA TYR A 91 6.18 2.66 -2.04
C TYR A 91 4.92 1.78 -2.20
N ALA A 92 4.06 2.06 -3.19
CA ALA A 92 2.88 1.23 -3.46
C ALA A 92 3.26 -0.21 -3.86
N GLU A 93 4.29 -0.39 -4.69
CA GLU A 93 4.84 -1.70 -5.06
C GLU A 93 5.37 -2.46 -3.85
N PHE A 94 6.13 -1.78 -2.98
CA PHE A 94 6.60 -2.35 -1.73
C PHE A 94 5.43 -2.85 -0.87
N LEU A 95 4.39 -2.04 -0.69
CA LEU A 95 3.20 -2.39 0.09
C LEU A 95 2.46 -3.61 -0.48
N VAL A 96 2.22 -3.63 -1.79
CA VAL A 96 1.54 -4.74 -2.49
C VAL A 96 2.37 -6.03 -2.41
N ARG A 97 3.69 -5.93 -2.63
CA ARG A 97 4.60 -7.07 -2.54
C ARG A 97 4.64 -7.64 -1.12
N ARG A 98 4.72 -6.77 -0.11
CA ARG A 98 4.69 -7.15 1.30
C ARG A 98 3.39 -7.87 1.66
N HIS A 99 2.25 -7.32 1.23
CA HIS A 99 0.94 -7.97 1.42
C HIS A 99 0.95 -9.39 0.83
N ARG A 100 1.37 -9.55 -0.44
CA ARG A 100 1.40 -10.85 -1.11
C ARG A 100 2.27 -11.87 -0.40
N ILE A 101 3.48 -11.48 0.02
CA ILE A 101 4.39 -12.41 0.70
C ILE A 101 3.81 -12.86 2.04
N LEU A 102 3.25 -11.95 2.82
CA LEU A 102 2.62 -12.30 4.09
C LEU A 102 1.39 -13.17 3.89
N SER A 103 0.54 -12.87 2.90
CA SER A 103 -0.64 -13.70 2.60
C SER A 103 -0.22 -15.12 2.23
N LEU A 104 0.82 -15.28 1.40
CA LEU A 104 1.38 -16.60 1.07
C LEU A 104 1.93 -17.34 2.30
N LEU A 105 2.57 -16.62 3.22
CA LEU A 105 3.07 -17.19 4.48
C LEU A 105 1.91 -17.74 5.33
N PHE A 106 0.85 -16.95 5.52
CA PHE A 106 -0.31 -17.38 6.30
C PHE A 106 -1.05 -18.54 5.64
N THR A 107 -1.21 -18.52 4.31
CA THR A 107 -1.79 -19.65 3.58
C THR A 107 -0.95 -20.91 3.72
N HIS A 108 0.39 -20.79 3.69
CA HIS A 108 1.27 -21.94 3.96
C HIS A 108 1.08 -22.52 5.37
N TYR A 109 0.71 -21.70 6.36
CA TYR A 109 0.37 -22.15 7.71
C TYR A 109 -1.08 -22.64 7.88
N GLY A 110 -1.86 -22.71 6.81
CA GLY A 110 -3.18 -23.35 6.80
C GLY A 110 -4.36 -22.39 6.87
N LEU A 111 -4.16 -21.08 6.76
CA LEU A 111 -5.26 -20.13 6.57
C LEU A 111 -5.78 -20.23 5.13
N SER A 112 -7.08 -20.04 4.94
CA SER A 112 -7.63 -19.79 3.59
C SER A 112 -7.06 -18.48 3.01
N THR A 113 -7.20 -18.30 1.70
CA THR A 113 -6.74 -17.07 1.03
C THR A 113 -7.43 -15.83 1.62
N GLU A 114 -8.71 -15.95 1.92
CA GLU A 114 -9.55 -14.91 2.49
C GLU A 114 -9.11 -14.55 3.91
N GLU A 115 -8.89 -15.57 4.76
CA GLU A 115 -8.41 -15.39 6.13
C GLU A 115 -7.00 -14.79 6.16
N ALA A 116 -6.10 -15.29 5.30
CA ALA A 116 -4.75 -14.76 5.16
C ALA A 116 -4.78 -13.28 4.78
N CYS A 117 -5.55 -12.90 3.77
CA CYS A 117 -5.70 -11.51 3.34
C CYS A 117 -6.26 -10.62 4.47
N ALA A 118 -7.29 -11.12 5.18
CA ALA A 118 -7.90 -10.40 6.29
C ALA A 118 -6.90 -10.18 7.45
N GLU A 119 -6.14 -11.20 7.84
CA GLU A 119 -5.13 -11.07 8.90
C GLU A 119 -3.99 -10.15 8.48
N VAL A 120 -3.50 -10.28 7.25
CA VAL A 120 -2.43 -9.44 6.71
C VAL A 120 -2.84 -7.97 6.66
N SER A 121 -4.10 -7.67 6.35
CA SER A 121 -4.62 -6.29 6.35
C SER A 121 -4.68 -5.66 7.74
N ARG A 122 -4.67 -6.46 8.81
CA ARG A 122 -4.59 -5.98 10.20
C ARG A 122 -3.16 -5.66 10.64
N PHE A 123 -2.15 -6.16 9.93
CA PHE A 123 -0.78 -5.80 10.23
C PHE A 123 -0.53 -4.33 9.85
N PRO A 124 0.07 -3.54 10.76
CA PRO A 124 0.32 -2.12 10.51
C PRO A 124 1.22 -1.96 9.28
N GLY A 125 0.80 -1.08 8.37
CA GLY A 125 1.50 -0.79 7.12
C GLY A 125 1.12 -1.65 5.92
N ILE A 126 0.01 -2.41 5.97
CA ILE A 126 -0.35 -3.37 4.90
C ILE A 126 -1.80 -3.25 4.40
N ARG A 127 -2.64 -2.38 4.99
CA ARG A 127 -4.05 -2.20 4.56
C ARG A 127 -4.17 -1.78 3.11
#